data_AF-D5VHM3-F1
#
_entry.id   AF-D5VHM3-F1
#
_cell.length_a   1.000
_cell.length_b   1.000
_cell.length_c   1.000
_cell.angle_alpha   90.00
_cell.angle_beta   90.00
_cell.angle_gamma   90.00
#
_symmetry.space_group_name_H-M   'P 1'
#
loop_
_entity.id
_entity.type
_entity.pdbx_description
1 polymer ?
#
loop_
_entity_poly.entity_id
_entity_poly.type
_entity_poly.pdbx_seq_one_letter_code
_entity_poly.pdbx_strand_id
1 'polypeptide(L)'
;MRTLSPHRRLMGSTAVLALALCLVPGGWTAASAHPGHAVQPVAPAKRVVRPVKPSERRWLAGDHHVHSWFSVSVKPAADPSQPPILIKAGDASNPITTNARMAAKHGLSWIVATDHGGPNHSKLNRDEAYPELLRARRETPGVLQFWGMELDTPAAEHSSLILPRTDSERDALFAVESRYNRREPWPADPARDQEGFMLDALRHMKALPRPPVVIANHPSRSATGVGRYGLVSPSELRNWNDTAPDVAVGMEGAPGHQASSLNPDGSLKPKGDRGGYSRAPTMGGFDQMTARLGGFWDAMLGEGRRWWVTSTSDSHRHYTDGGDDFWPGEYSKTYVKAAHTYDDVLDGLRNGRIFVTLGDLVSEVDVTATIAGAKAEIGGRLEVPAGSDVTVVIRVRDPAGKNFGGFSPSVARIDLIQGDIAGPAADRALDANPSTRVVRAFTPTSWAREGEVLSMVHVIKDVRGPTYIRVRGTNGAEGEPLPDPLGEDPWSDLWFYANPIFITVKS
;
A
#
# COMPACT_ATOMS: atom_id res chain seq x y z
N MET A 1 -66.57 -35.33 -47.71
CA MET A 1 -67.13 -34.88 -49.00
C MET A 1 -67.49 -33.40 -48.89
N ARG A 2 -67.32 -32.63 -49.99
CA ARG A 2 -68.08 -31.42 -50.44
C ARG A 2 -69.01 -30.73 -49.42
N THR A 3 -69.12 -29.41 -49.26
CA THR A 3 -68.63 -28.19 -49.98
C THR A 3 -68.95 -26.96 -49.07
N LEU A 4 -68.68 -25.67 -49.34
CA LEU A 4 -68.24 -24.88 -50.50
C LEU A 4 -67.37 -23.68 -50.01
N SER A 5 -66.72 -22.97 -50.93
CA SER A 5 -66.35 -21.54 -50.83
C SER A 5 -66.75 -20.88 -52.17
N PRO A 6 -66.96 -19.55 -52.22
CA PRO A 6 -66.47 -18.85 -53.41
C PRO A 6 -65.79 -17.50 -53.13
N HIS A 7 -64.69 -17.26 -53.85
CA HIS A 7 -64.06 -15.95 -54.00
C HIS A 7 -64.88 -15.00 -54.90
N ARG A 8 -64.66 -13.68 -54.73
CA ARG A 8 -64.68 -12.72 -55.85
C ARG A 8 -63.45 -11.80 -55.81
N ARG A 9 -62.96 -11.47 -57.01
CA ARG A 9 -61.94 -10.47 -57.34
C ARG A 9 -62.62 -9.09 -57.52
N LEU A 10 -61.99 -7.94 -57.84
CA LEU A 10 -60.67 -7.54 -58.37
C LEU A 10 -60.49 -6.00 -58.13
N MET A 11 -59.33 -5.42 -58.51
CA MET A 11 -59.01 -3.97 -58.63
C MET A 11 -58.74 -3.22 -57.30
N GLY A 12 -57.85 -2.23 -57.23
CA GLY A 12 -56.88 -1.71 -58.22
C GLY A 12 -56.30 -0.34 -57.80
N SER A 13 -55.12 0.01 -58.34
CA SER A 13 -54.50 1.36 -58.34
C SER A 13 -53.85 1.93 -57.06
N THR A 14 -52.51 1.93 -57.09
CA THR A 14 -51.58 3.04 -56.74
C THR A 14 -52.08 4.27 -55.96
N ALA A 15 -51.42 4.56 -54.83
CA ALA A 15 -51.04 5.93 -54.44
C ALA A 15 -49.82 5.90 -53.49
N VAL A 16 -48.86 6.81 -53.70
CA VAL A 16 -47.78 7.11 -52.77
C VAL A 16 -48.13 8.38 -52.01
N LEU A 17 -48.11 8.36 -50.67
CA LEU A 17 -47.71 9.53 -49.87
C LEU A 17 -47.34 9.16 -48.43
N ALA A 18 -46.46 9.96 -47.83
CA ALA A 18 -46.00 9.81 -46.46
C ALA A 18 -46.95 10.48 -45.44
N LEU A 19 -46.94 10.00 -44.20
CA LEU A 19 -47.23 10.74 -42.95
C LEU A 19 -46.58 9.93 -41.82
N ALA A 20 -45.58 10.45 -41.10
CA ALA A 20 -45.67 11.35 -39.94
C ALA A 20 -46.03 10.65 -38.61
N LEU A 21 -45.31 11.03 -37.55
CA LEU A 21 -45.50 10.55 -36.18
C LEU A 21 -46.91 10.85 -35.66
N CYS A 22 -47.49 9.89 -34.93
CA CYS A 22 -48.32 10.18 -33.76
C CYS A 22 -48.29 9.01 -32.78
N LEU A 23 -47.94 9.28 -31.52
CA LEU A 23 -48.00 8.32 -30.41
C LEU A 23 -49.44 8.14 -29.92
N VAL A 24 -49.76 6.94 -29.42
CA VAL A 24 -50.93 6.69 -28.57
C VAL A 24 -50.44 6.03 -27.27
N PRO A 25 -50.78 6.55 -26.08
CA PRO A 25 -50.29 6.01 -24.81
C PRO A 25 -51.18 4.86 -24.30
N GLY A 26 -50.58 3.70 -24.03
CA GLY A 26 -51.17 2.64 -23.22
C GLY A 26 -50.68 2.74 -21.77
N GLY A 27 -51.53 3.24 -20.88
CA GLY A 27 -51.13 3.51 -19.49
C GLY A 27 -51.07 2.25 -18.62
N TRP A 28 -50.01 2.14 -17.81
CA TRP A 28 -49.98 1.34 -16.59
C TRP A 28 -49.71 2.30 -15.42
N THR A 29 -50.49 2.19 -14.34
CA THR A 29 -50.50 3.16 -13.24
C THR A 29 -49.28 3.01 -12.34
N ALA A 30 -48.34 3.94 -12.43
CA ALA A 30 -47.30 4.12 -11.42
C ALA A 30 -47.90 4.83 -10.19
N ALA A 31 -47.59 4.33 -8.99
CA ALA A 31 -47.89 5.06 -7.74
C ALA A 31 -46.99 6.30 -7.66
N SER A 32 -47.61 7.48 -7.59
CA SER A 32 -46.88 8.75 -7.58
C SER A 32 -46.37 9.11 -6.19
N ALA A 33 -45.04 9.13 -6.02
CA ALA A 33 -44.36 9.82 -4.93
C ALA A 33 -43.64 11.06 -5.50
N HIS A 34 -43.93 12.22 -4.91
CA HIS A 34 -43.35 13.58 -5.10
C HIS A 34 -42.49 13.91 -6.35
N PRO A 35 -42.84 14.95 -7.14
CA PRO A 35 -41.99 15.45 -8.22
C PRO A 35 -40.76 16.17 -7.64
N GLY A 36 -39.54 15.78 -8.06
CA GLY A 36 -38.32 16.47 -7.64
C GLY A 36 -37.00 15.92 -8.20
N HIS A 37 -36.84 14.59 -8.28
CA HIS A 37 -35.55 13.97 -8.62
C HIS A 37 -35.66 12.80 -9.62
N ALA A 38 -35.86 13.11 -10.90
CA ALA A 38 -35.61 12.17 -11.99
C ALA A 38 -34.14 12.26 -12.43
N VAL A 39 -33.28 11.39 -11.90
CA VAL A 39 -31.87 11.30 -12.32
C VAL A 39 -31.82 10.60 -13.68
N GLN A 40 -31.43 11.32 -14.74
CA GLN A 40 -31.04 10.67 -15.99
C GLN A 40 -29.64 10.06 -15.84
N PRO A 41 -29.42 8.79 -16.22
CA PRO A 41 -28.08 8.20 -16.25
C PRO A 41 -27.28 8.80 -17.41
N VAL A 42 -26.54 9.88 -17.13
CA VAL A 42 -25.50 10.37 -18.05
C VAL A 42 -24.28 9.47 -17.86
N ALA A 43 -23.92 8.68 -18.87
CA ALA A 43 -22.69 7.91 -18.85
C ALA A 43 -21.50 8.86 -18.61
N PRO A 44 -20.59 8.57 -17.67
CA PRO A 44 -19.50 9.48 -17.36
C PRO A 44 -18.62 9.66 -18.59
N ALA A 45 -18.50 10.90 -19.06
CA ALA A 45 -17.50 11.26 -20.06
C ALA A 45 -16.13 10.78 -19.57
N LYS A 46 -15.32 10.18 -20.45
CA LYS A 46 -13.94 9.77 -20.13
C LYS A 46 -13.20 10.94 -19.50
N ARG A 47 -13.04 10.92 -18.18
CA ARG A 47 -12.32 11.96 -17.45
C ARG A 47 -10.86 11.88 -17.88
N VAL A 48 -10.46 12.80 -18.75
CA VAL A 48 -9.06 12.99 -19.11
C VAL A 48 -8.33 13.39 -17.84
N VAL A 49 -7.64 12.43 -17.22
CA VAL A 49 -6.76 12.69 -16.08
C VAL A 49 -5.63 13.56 -16.63
N ARG A 50 -5.69 14.87 -16.36
CA ARG A 50 -4.59 15.77 -16.68
C ARG A 50 -3.41 15.36 -15.79
N PRO A 51 -2.19 15.20 -16.34
CA PRO A 51 -1.02 14.94 -15.51
C PRO A 51 -0.88 16.01 -14.43
N VAL A 52 -0.81 15.59 -13.17
CA VAL A 52 -0.54 16.48 -12.02
C VAL A 52 0.85 17.06 -12.19
N LYS A 53 0.99 18.39 -12.01
CA LYS A 53 2.31 19.01 -12.11
C LYS A 53 3.16 18.63 -10.90
N PRO A 54 4.46 18.35 -11.04
CA PRO A 54 5.32 18.06 -9.88
C PRO A 54 5.29 19.14 -8.79
N SER A 55 5.05 20.41 -9.15
CA SER A 55 4.90 21.55 -8.24
C SER A 55 3.61 21.54 -7.40
N GLU A 56 2.63 20.69 -7.73
CA GLU A 56 1.37 20.53 -6.98
C GLU A 56 1.48 19.40 -5.93
N ARG A 57 2.60 18.66 -5.92
CA ARG A 57 2.84 17.53 -5.03
C ARG A 57 3.49 17.97 -3.73
N ARG A 58 3.02 17.41 -2.61
CA ARG A 58 3.59 17.55 -1.27
C ARG A 58 3.68 16.17 -0.62
N TRP A 59 4.38 16.07 0.51
CA TRP A 59 4.39 14.84 1.31
C TRP A 59 3.04 14.65 2.00
N LEU A 60 2.40 13.51 1.73
CA LEU A 60 1.11 13.12 2.28
C LEU A 60 1.26 11.84 3.10
N ALA A 61 1.22 11.97 4.42
CA ALA A 61 1.18 10.82 5.33
C ALA A 61 -0.05 9.95 5.06
N GLY A 62 0.10 8.64 5.19
CA GLY A 62 -1.01 7.71 5.19
C GLY A 62 -0.59 6.32 5.64
N ASP A 63 -1.56 5.43 5.62
CA ASP A 63 -1.46 4.07 6.11
C ASP A 63 -2.30 3.15 5.22
N HIS A 64 -1.70 2.09 4.70
CA HIS A 64 -2.35 1.19 3.76
C HIS A 64 -2.81 -0.13 4.36
N HIS A 65 -2.63 -0.34 5.66
CA HIS A 65 -2.95 -1.60 6.32
C HIS A 65 -3.60 -1.33 7.69
N VAL A 66 -4.93 -1.31 7.67
CA VAL A 66 -5.80 -0.88 8.77
C VAL A 66 -7.07 -1.71 8.80
N HIS A 67 -7.30 -2.39 9.93
CA HIS A 67 -8.37 -3.36 10.09
C HIS A 67 -9.53 -2.76 10.86
N SER A 68 -10.74 -3.11 10.43
CA SER A 68 -11.97 -2.74 11.10
C SER A 68 -12.66 -3.98 11.66
N TRP A 69 -13.79 -3.80 12.34
CA TRP A 69 -14.64 -4.90 12.80
C TRP A 69 -15.16 -5.82 11.68
N PHE A 70 -14.91 -5.52 10.41
CA PHE A 70 -15.17 -6.42 9.30
C PHE A 70 -14.04 -7.43 9.09
N SER A 71 -12.85 -7.25 9.68
CA SER A 71 -11.90 -8.35 9.88
C SER A 71 -12.47 -9.33 10.90
N VAL A 72 -12.62 -10.59 10.49
CA VAL A 72 -13.44 -11.58 11.19
C VAL A 72 -12.64 -12.77 11.68
N SER A 73 -12.94 -13.21 12.90
CA SER A 73 -12.70 -14.61 13.29
C SER A 73 -13.88 -15.49 12.91
N VAL A 74 -13.73 -16.81 13.00
CA VAL A 74 -14.76 -17.77 12.62
C VAL A 74 -15.11 -18.71 13.75
N LYS A 75 -16.37 -19.15 13.81
CA LYS A 75 -16.80 -20.29 14.64
C LYS A 75 -17.46 -21.37 13.79
N PRO A 76 -17.36 -22.66 14.16
CA PRO A 76 -18.08 -23.72 13.46
C PRO A 76 -19.59 -23.45 13.39
N ALA A 77 -20.20 -23.84 12.27
CA ALA A 77 -21.65 -23.90 12.16
C ALA A 77 -22.23 -25.07 12.99
N ALA A 78 -23.50 -24.99 13.35
CA ALA A 78 -24.20 -26.07 14.06
C ALA A 78 -24.38 -27.33 13.19
N ASP A 79 -24.45 -27.15 11.87
CA ASP A 79 -24.41 -28.20 10.86
C ASP A 79 -23.03 -28.15 10.17
N PRO A 80 -22.16 -29.18 10.32
CA PRO A 80 -20.83 -29.21 9.71
C PRO A 80 -20.81 -29.19 8.17
N SER A 81 -21.94 -29.37 7.49
CA SER A 81 -22.04 -29.20 6.04
C SER A 81 -22.08 -27.72 5.62
N GLN A 82 -22.47 -26.82 6.53
CA GLN A 82 -22.54 -25.38 6.29
C GLN A 82 -21.18 -24.70 6.50
N PRO A 83 -20.90 -23.58 5.80
CA PRO A 83 -19.72 -22.77 6.09
C PRO A 83 -19.74 -22.26 7.53
N PRO A 84 -18.56 -22.08 8.16
CA PRO A 84 -18.48 -21.51 9.49
C PRO A 84 -19.05 -20.08 9.53
N ILE A 85 -19.48 -19.67 10.71
CA ILE A 85 -20.12 -18.37 10.94
C ILE A 85 -19.02 -17.34 11.15
N LEU A 86 -18.98 -16.32 10.29
CA LEU A 86 -18.10 -15.15 10.45
C LEU A 86 -18.52 -14.35 11.69
N ILE A 87 -17.54 -13.98 12.52
CA ILE A 87 -17.72 -13.19 13.73
C ILE A 87 -17.17 -11.79 13.51
N LYS A 88 -18.08 -10.84 13.26
CA LYS A 88 -17.79 -9.41 13.23
C LYS A 88 -17.19 -8.96 14.56
N ALA A 89 -16.21 -8.05 14.49
CA ALA A 89 -15.35 -7.64 15.60
C ALA A 89 -14.54 -8.79 16.25
N GLY A 90 -14.40 -9.92 15.54
CA GLY A 90 -13.76 -11.13 16.05
C GLY A 90 -12.24 -11.12 16.02
N ASP A 91 -11.65 -10.14 15.32
CA ASP A 91 -10.22 -9.97 15.10
C ASP A 91 -9.82 -8.52 15.49
N ALA A 92 -10.09 -7.56 14.61
CA ALA A 92 -10.07 -6.12 14.90
C ALA A 92 -11.42 -5.61 15.47
N SER A 93 -11.41 -4.53 16.26
CA SER A 93 -12.61 -4.10 17.02
C SER A 93 -13.31 -2.82 16.53
N ASN A 94 -12.65 -1.99 15.72
CA ASN A 94 -13.11 -0.64 15.42
C ASN A 94 -13.89 -0.53 14.10
N PRO A 95 -14.95 0.29 13.98
CA PRO A 95 -15.58 0.53 12.68
C PRO A 95 -14.67 1.38 11.77
N ILE A 96 -14.85 1.29 10.45
CA ILE A 96 -14.06 2.07 9.47
C ILE A 96 -14.17 3.58 9.76
N THR A 97 -15.33 4.04 10.26
CA THR A 97 -15.56 5.42 10.69
C THR A 97 -14.68 5.86 11.88
N THR A 98 -14.34 4.96 12.81
CA THR A 98 -13.43 5.29 13.92
C THR A 98 -12.00 5.38 13.40
N ASN A 99 -11.57 4.39 12.61
CA ASN A 99 -10.22 4.37 12.02
C ASN A 99 -9.97 5.61 11.16
N ALA A 100 -10.94 6.06 10.35
CA ALA A 100 -10.84 7.29 9.58
C ALA A 100 -10.68 8.56 10.45
N ARG A 101 -11.40 8.66 11.57
CA ARG A 101 -11.28 9.78 12.52
C ARG A 101 -9.95 9.77 13.25
N MET A 102 -9.44 8.59 13.61
CA MET A 102 -8.13 8.44 14.25
C MET A 102 -7.00 8.76 13.26
N ALA A 103 -7.08 8.27 12.03
CA ALA A 103 -6.19 8.68 10.94
C ALA A 103 -6.13 10.21 10.78
N ALA A 104 -7.29 10.89 10.79
CA ALA A 104 -7.34 12.35 10.73
C ALA A 104 -6.71 13.01 11.98
N LYS A 105 -7.01 12.51 13.19
CA LYS A 105 -6.43 12.98 14.46
C LYS A 105 -4.91 12.86 14.48
N HIS A 106 -4.36 11.79 13.90
CA HIS A 106 -2.93 11.51 13.85
C HIS A 106 -2.23 12.04 12.57
N GLY A 107 -2.92 12.88 11.80
CA GLY A 107 -2.34 13.67 10.71
C GLY A 107 -2.23 12.97 9.35
N LEU A 108 -2.89 11.81 9.17
CA LEU A 108 -2.92 11.12 7.88
C LEU A 108 -3.79 11.89 6.88
N SER A 109 -3.29 11.97 5.65
CA SER A 109 -3.97 12.55 4.48
C SER A 109 -4.71 11.49 3.66
N TRP A 110 -4.35 10.21 3.80
CA TRP A 110 -4.98 9.07 3.13
C TRP A 110 -4.89 7.80 4.00
N ILE A 111 -5.86 6.89 3.85
CA ILE A 111 -5.83 5.54 4.42
C ILE A 111 -6.45 4.52 3.45
N VAL A 112 -6.24 3.24 3.69
CA VAL A 112 -6.96 2.13 3.03
C VAL A 112 -7.74 1.37 4.10
N ALA A 113 -8.99 0.98 3.83
CA ALA A 113 -9.66 -0.04 4.63
C ALA A 113 -9.28 -1.42 4.08
N THR A 114 -8.67 -2.29 4.90
CA THR A 114 -8.06 -3.55 4.45
C THR A 114 -8.54 -4.76 5.25
N ASP A 115 -9.85 -4.93 5.36
CA ASP A 115 -10.43 -6.05 6.11
C ASP A 115 -10.20 -7.41 5.43
N HIS A 116 -10.02 -8.46 6.23
CA HIS A 116 -9.71 -9.84 5.78
C HIS A 116 -10.48 -10.93 6.53
N GLY A 117 -10.38 -12.15 6.02
CA GLY A 117 -10.96 -13.35 6.59
C GLY A 117 -11.52 -14.29 5.52
N GLY A 118 -12.26 -15.30 5.97
CA GLY A 118 -12.93 -16.26 5.10
C GLY A 118 -13.47 -17.45 5.88
N PRO A 119 -14.32 -18.28 5.28
CA PRO A 119 -14.80 -18.24 3.89
C PRO A 119 -15.97 -17.28 3.66
N ASN A 120 -16.25 -16.95 2.41
CA ASN A 120 -17.29 -16.00 1.96
C ASN A 120 -17.11 -14.55 2.46
N HIS A 121 -15.91 -14.14 2.88
CA HIS A 121 -15.64 -12.80 3.38
C HIS A 121 -15.89 -11.72 2.30
N SER A 122 -15.70 -12.08 1.02
CA SER A 122 -16.02 -11.19 -0.12
C SER A 122 -17.43 -10.61 -0.07
N LYS A 123 -18.41 -11.39 0.42
CA LYS A 123 -19.81 -10.95 0.56
C LYS A 123 -19.96 -9.93 1.69
N LEU A 124 -19.33 -10.16 2.84
CA LEU A 124 -19.30 -9.22 3.97
C LEU A 124 -18.65 -7.89 3.54
N ASN A 125 -17.51 -7.96 2.85
CA ASN A 125 -16.80 -6.81 2.31
C ASN A 125 -17.70 -6.00 1.35
N ARG A 126 -18.35 -6.66 0.39
CA ARG A 126 -19.22 -6.04 -0.61
C ARG A 126 -20.51 -5.44 -0.03
N ASP A 127 -21.18 -6.18 0.86
CA ASP A 127 -22.55 -5.90 1.27
C ASP A 127 -22.67 -5.08 2.57
N GLU A 128 -21.66 -5.10 3.44
CA GLU A 128 -21.66 -4.31 4.69
C GLU A 128 -20.48 -3.33 4.81
N ALA A 129 -19.25 -3.78 4.57
CA ALA A 129 -18.06 -2.96 4.80
C ALA A 129 -17.94 -1.80 3.79
N TYR A 130 -18.20 -2.05 2.50
CA TYR A 130 -18.20 -0.97 1.50
C TYR A 130 -19.24 0.13 1.77
N PRO A 131 -20.51 -0.17 2.11
CA PRO A 131 -21.45 0.84 2.62
C PRO A 131 -20.93 1.65 3.81
N GLU A 132 -20.17 1.04 4.73
CA GLU A 132 -19.55 1.76 5.85
C GLU A 132 -18.37 2.63 5.44
N LEU A 133 -17.50 2.18 4.51
CA LEU A 133 -16.49 3.04 3.88
C LEU A 133 -17.14 4.27 3.23
N LEU A 134 -18.27 4.10 2.52
CA LEU A 134 -19.00 5.23 1.94
C LEU A 134 -19.54 6.18 3.02
N ARG A 135 -19.87 5.69 4.21
CA ARG A 135 -20.23 6.51 5.38
C ARG A 135 -19.01 7.26 5.93
N ALA A 136 -17.89 6.57 6.16
CA ALA A 136 -16.64 7.15 6.63
C ALA A 136 -16.07 8.23 5.70
N ARG A 137 -16.20 8.07 4.38
CA ARG A 137 -15.83 9.09 3.38
C ARG A 137 -16.65 10.38 3.49
N ARG A 138 -17.91 10.31 3.96
CA ARG A 138 -18.76 11.49 4.22
C ARG A 138 -18.47 12.13 5.58
N GLU A 139 -18.16 11.31 6.58
CA GLU A 139 -17.89 11.76 7.96
C GLU A 139 -16.46 12.29 8.16
N THR A 140 -15.50 11.91 7.32
CA THR A 140 -14.10 12.35 7.42
C THR A 140 -13.50 12.63 6.03
N PRO A 141 -14.04 13.63 5.30
CA PRO A 141 -13.65 13.91 3.90
C PRO A 141 -12.24 14.48 3.74
N GLY A 142 -11.58 14.90 4.83
CA GLY A 142 -10.18 15.36 4.81
C GLY A 142 -9.16 14.24 4.60
N VAL A 143 -9.54 12.98 4.83
CA VAL A 143 -8.70 11.80 4.61
C VAL A 143 -9.20 11.08 3.36
N LEU A 144 -8.31 10.82 2.40
CA LEU A 144 -8.62 10.02 1.21
C LEU A 144 -8.68 8.54 1.62
N GLN A 145 -9.89 7.98 1.70
CA GLN A 145 -10.11 6.62 2.16
C GLN A 145 -10.27 5.69 0.94
N PHE A 146 -9.24 4.92 0.63
CA PHE A 146 -9.25 3.93 -0.45
C PHE A 146 -10.06 2.69 -0.05
N TRP A 147 -10.58 1.98 -1.06
CA TRP A 147 -11.14 0.65 -0.87
C TRP A 147 -10.06 -0.41 -1.12
N GLY A 148 -10.08 -1.49 -0.36
CA GLY A 148 -9.04 -2.50 -0.37
C GLY A 148 -9.37 -3.71 0.49
N MET A 149 -8.39 -4.58 0.67
CA MET A 149 -8.41 -5.71 1.60
C MET A 149 -6.96 -6.03 2.02
N GLU A 150 -6.78 -6.68 3.16
CA GLU A 150 -5.62 -7.55 3.34
C GLU A 150 -5.97 -8.89 2.66
N LEU A 151 -5.25 -9.23 1.60
CA LEU A 151 -5.44 -10.48 0.88
C LEU A 151 -4.78 -11.62 1.66
N ASP A 152 -5.56 -12.62 2.09
CA ASP A 152 -5.03 -13.93 2.44
C ASP A 152 -4.34 -14.52 1.20
N THR A 153 -3.02 -14.37 1.14
CA THR A 153 -2.31 -14.45 -0.14
C THR A 153 -1.89 -15.90 -0.42
N PRO A 154 -2.20 -16.44 -1.61
CA PRO A 154 -1.81 -17.82 -1.98
C PRO A 154 -0.30 -18.06 -1.83
N ALA A 155 0.06 -19.14 -1.13
CA ALA A 155 1.43 -19.56 -0.75
C ALA A 155 2.24 -18.62 0.15
N ALA A 156 1.81 -17.37 0.32
CA ALA A 156 2.49 -16.37 1.14
C ALA A 156 1.82 -16.19 2.52
N GLU A 157 2.13 -15.08 3.19
CA GLU A 157 1.44 -14.64 4.40
C GLU A 157 0.21 -13.81 3.99
N HIS A 158 0.35 -12.48 3.88
CA HIS A 158 -0.72 -11.60 3.43
C HIS A 158 -0.22 -10.47 2.50
N SER A 159 -1.13 -9.67 1.93
CA SER A 159 -0.78 -8.51 1.11
C SER A 159 -1.87 -7.44 1.08
N SER A 160 -1.50 -6.18 1.28
CA SER A 160 -2.39 -5.02 1.10
C SER A 160 -2.75 -4.84 -0.37
N LEU A 161 -4.05 -4.91 -0.68
CA LEU A 161 -4.60 -4.67 -2.02
C LEU A 161 -5.35 -3.33 -2.04
N ILE A 162 -4.87 -2.36 -2.83
CA ILE A 162 -5.38 -0.99 -2.87
C ILE A 162 -6.04 -0.70 -4.22
N LEU A 163 -7.37 -0.51 -4.24
CA LEU A 163 -8.14 -0.29 -5.46
C LEU A 163 -8.14 1.20 -5.87
N PRO A 164 -8.05 1.54 -7.16
CA PRO A 164 -8.26 2.91 -7.61
C PRO A 164 -9.70 3.36 -7.36
N ARG A 165 -9.87 4.56 -6.77
CA ARG A 165 -11.19 5.14 -6.52
C ARG A 165 -11.98 5.27 -7.83
N THR A 166 -13.00 4.43 -7.97
CA THR A 166 -13.86 4.31 -9.14
C THR A 166 -15.26 3.89 -8.73
N ASP A 167 -16.25 4.08 -9.60
CA ASP A 167 -17.61 3.60 -9.36
C ASP A 167 -17.70 2.05 -9.34
N SER A 168 -16.71 1.38 -9.90
CA SER A 168 -16.56 -0.09 -9.92
C SER A 168 -15.63 -0.64 -8.83
N GLU A 169 -15.09 0.16 -7.90
CA GLU A 169 -14.05 -0.30 -6.95
C GLU A 169 -14.54 -1.46 -6.07
N ARG A 170 -15.82 -1.43 -5.65
CA ARG A 170 -16.48 -2.49 -4.88
C ARG A 170 -16.50 -3.81 -5.63
N ASP A 171 -16.97 -3.77 -6.87
CA ASP A 171 -17.19 -4.97 -7.69
C ASP A 171 -15.85 -5.55 -8.18
N ALA A 172 -14.84 -4.69 -8.38
CA ALA A 172 -13.46 -5.08 -8.65
C ALA A 172 -12.83 -5.81 -7.45
N LEU A 173 -12.95 -5.28 -6.23
CA LEU A 173 -12.46 -5.98 -5.03
C LEU A 173 -13.17 -7.32 -4.86
N PHE A 174 -14.51 -7.33 -4.92
CA PHE A 174 -15.31 -8.56 -4.82
C PHE A 174 -14.87 -9.61 -5.85
N ALA A 175 -14.59 -9.21 -7.09
CA ALA A 175 -14.12 -10.11 -8.14
C ALA A 175 -12.71 -10.66 -7.88
N VAL A 176 -11.80 -9.88 -7.27
CA VAL A 176 -10.47 -10.38 -6.88
C VAL A 176 -10.58 -11.32 -5.68
N GLU A 177 -11.21 -10.86 -4.60
CA GLU A 177 -11.33 -11.60 -3.34
C GLU A 177 -12.04 -12.95 -3.53
N SER A 178 -13.24 -12.95 -4.13
CA SER A 178 -14.01 -14.19 -4.35
C SER A 178 -13.25 -15.23 -5.19
N ARG A 179 -12.32 -14.79 -6.05
CA ARG A 179 -11.58 -15.65 -6.99
C ARG A 179 -10.19 -16.05 -6.51
N TYR A 180 -9.52 -15.25 -5.69
CA TYR A 180 -8.09 -15.42 -5.42
C TYR A 180 -7.69 -15.38 -3.94
N ASN A 181 -8.56 -14.98 -3.01
CA ASN A 181 -8.30 -15.15 -1.58
C ASN A 181 -8.28 -16.66 -1.25
N ARG A 182 -7.21 -17.14 -0.59
CA ARG A 182 -7.05 -18.57 -0.26
C ARG A 182 -8.05 -19.09 0.79
N ARG A 183 -8.51 -18.23 1.71
CA ARG A 183 -9.46 -18.53 2.79
C ARG A 183 -10.93 -18.40 2.38
N GLU A 184 -11.22 -17.78 1.25
CA GLU A 184 -12.59 -17.58 0.74
C GLU A 184 -13.44 -18.85 0.48
N PRO A 185 -12.93 -20.02 0.04
CA PRO A 185 -13.76 -21.15 -0.37
C PRO A 185 -14.24 -21.99 0.83
N TRP A 186 -15.45 -22.56 0.73
CA TRP A 186 -15.92 -23.61 1.64
C TRP A 186 -16.48 -24.81 0.86
N PRO A 187 -16.03 -26.06 1.14
CA PRO A 187 -14.87 -26.41 1.97
C PRO A 187 -13.57 -25.74 1.50
N ALA A 188 -12.56 -25.69 2.38
CA ALA A 188 -11.27 -25.11 2.03
C ALA A 188 -10.62 -25.87 0.86
N ASP A 189 -10.01 -25.14 -0.07
CA ASP A 189 -9.36 -25.69 -1.27
C ASP A 189 -7.84 -25.45 -1.23
N PRO A 190 -7.03 -26.48 -0.90
CA PRO A 190 -5.57 -26.36 -0.84
C PRO A 190 -4.92 -25.97 -2.19
N ALA A 191 -5.59 -26.15 -3.33
CA ALA A 191 -5.07 -25.72 -4.61
C ALA A 191 -5.01 -24.19 -4.76
N ARG A 192 -5.76 -23.44 -3.92
CA ARG A 192 -5.71 -21.97 -3.85
C ARG A 192 -4.57 -21.43 -2.98
N ASP A 193 -3.78 -22.28 -2.33
CA ASP A 193 -2.64 -21.87 -1.50
C ASP A 193 -1.31 -22.26 -2.16
N GLN A 194 -1.13 -21.82 -3.41
CA GLN A 194 0.00 -22.16 -4.28
C GLN A 194 0.50 -20.90 -4.99
N GLU A 195 1.81 -20.74 -5.15
CA GLU A 195 2.41 -19.53 -5.73
C GLU A 195 1.84 -19.23 -7.13
N GLY A 196 1.70 -20.27 -7.97
CA GLY A 196 1.11 -20.15 -9.30
C GLY A 196 -0.28 -19.51 -9.31
N PHE A 197 -1.07 -19.72 -8.24
CA PHE A 197 -2.39 -19.12 -8.07
C PHE A 197 -2.32 -17.63 -7.72
N MET A 198 -1.31 -17.19 -6.95
CA MET A 198 -1.01 -15.76 -6.76
C MET A 198 -0.53 -15.12 -8.06
N LEU A 199 0.28 -15.81 -8.87
CA LEU A 199 0.69 -15.29 -10.18
C LEU A 199 -0.52 -15.11 -11.12
N ASP A 200 -1.51 -15.98 -11.07
CA ASP A 200 -2.78 -15.80 -11.80
C ASP A 200 -3.62 -14.65 -11.25
N ALA A 201 -3.65 -14.44 -9.93
CA ALA A 201 -4.28 -13.28 -9.31
C ALA A 201 -3.63 -11.96 -9.79
N LEU A 202 -2.29 -11.91 -9.84
CA LEU A 202 -1.53 -10.77 -10.34
C LEU A 202 -1.77 -10.51 -11.84
N ARG A 203 -1.83 -11.56 -12.67
CA ARG A 203 -2.23 -11.46 -14.09
C ARG A 203 -3.64 -10.88 -14.24
N HIS A 204 -4.59 -11.35 -13.42
CA HIS A 204 -5.96 -10.83 -13.42
C HIS A 204 -6.02 -9.35 -13.02
N MET A 205 -5.36 -8.97 -11.92
CA MET A 205 -5.30 -7.59 -11.45
C MET A 205 -4.64 -6.64 -12.46
N LYS A 206 -3.56 -7.09 -13.12
CA LYS A 206 -2.88 -6.37 -14.21
C LYS A 206 -3.78 -6.13 -15.42
N ALA A 207 -4.73 -7.03 -15.68
CA ALA A 207 -5.68 -6.93 -16.78
C ALA A 207 -6.93 -6.07 -16.47
N LEU A 208 -7.10 -5.59 -15.23
CA LEU A 208 -8.22 -4.70 -14.89
C LEU A 208 -8.07 -3.32 -15.60
N PRO A 209 -9.18 -2.67 -16.01
CA PRO A 209 -9.12 -1.38 -16.71
C PRO A 209 -8.41 -0.26 -15.96
N ARG A 210 -8.37 -0.35 -14.62
CA ARG A 210 -7.51 0.45 -13.74
C ARG A 210 -6.88 -0.50 -12.73
N PRO A 211 -5.62 -0.94 -12.91
CA PRO A 211 -5.00 -1.93 -12.04
C PRO A 211 -4.79 -1.40 -10.61
N PRO A 212 -5.02 -2.23 -9.57
CA PRO A 212 -4.72 -1.89 -8.18
C PRO A 212 -3.21 -1.86 -7.91
N VAL A 213 -2.86 -1.48 -6.68
CA VAL A 213 -1.52 -1.68 -6.11
C VAL A 213 -1.59 -2.83 -5.09
N VAL A 214 -0.58 -3.68 -5.10
CA VAL A 214 -0.35 -4.81 -4.18
C VAL A 214 1.00 -4.59 -3.51
N ILE A 215 1.00 -4.71 -2.18
CA ILE A 215 2.18 -4.60 -1.32
C ILE A 215 2.18 -5.82 -0.40
N ALA A 216 3.29 -6.56 -0.33
CA ALA A 216 3.41 -7.69 0.59
C ALA A 216 3.44 -7.20 2.04
N ASN A 217 2.57 -7.73 2.90
CA ASN A 217 2.52 -7.33 4.31
C ASN A 217 3.53 -8.14 5.12
N HIS A 218 4.10 -7.50 6.15
CA HIS A 218 4.92 -8.10 7.22
C HIS A 218 5.76 -9.34 6.81
N PRO A 219 6.58 -9.27 5.75
CA PRO A 219 7.00 -10.44 4.98
C PRO A 219 7.91 -11.42 5.74
N SER A 220 8.62 -10.96 6.78
CA SER A 220 9.41 -11.83 7.66
C SER A 220 8.72 -12.22 8.96
N ARG A 221 7.45 -11.88 9.22
CA ARG A 221 6.73 -12.27 10.45
C ARG A 221 6.69 -13.80 10.62
N SER A 222 6.45 -14.52 9.52
CA SER A 222 6.54 -15.99 9.48
C SER A 222 7.97 -16.57 9.49
N ALA A 223 9.04 -15.76 9.42
CA ALA A 223 10.42 -16.25 9.31
C ALA A 223 10.86 -17.18 10.44
N THR A 224 11.84 -18.03 10.15
CA THR A 224 12.39 -19.02 11.11
C THR A 224 13.65 -18.54 11.83
N GLY A 225 14.11 -17.31 11.59
CA GLY A 225 15.32 -16.73 12.17
C GLY A 225 15.84 -15.54 11.35
N VAL A 226 16.70 -14.72 11.93
CA VAL A 226 17.42 -13.66 11.19
C VAL A 226 18.27 -14.29 10.08
N GLY A 227 18.21 -13.74 8.87
CA GLY A 227 18.82 -14.31 7.67
C GLY A 227 18.10 -15.56 7.13
N ARG A 228 16.91 -15.90 7.64
CA ARG A 228 16.06 -16.98 7.14
C ARG A 228 14.67 -16.45 6.79
N TYR A 229 13.97 -17.20 5.94
CA TYR A 229 12.65 -16.86 5.42
C TYR A 229 11.55 -17.75 6.00
N GLY A 230 10.31 -17.36 5.71
CA GLY A 230 9.08 -17.98 6.21
C GLY A 230 8.18 -18.37 5.05
N LEU A 231 6.91 -17.93 5.10
CA LEU A 231 5.96 -18.09 4.00
C LEU A 231 6.32 -17.21 2.80
N VAL A 232 6.92 -16.04 3.03
CA VAL A 232 7.37 -15.15 1.95
C VAL A 232 8.85 -15.40 1.64
N SER A 233 9.19 -15.58 0.36
CA SER A 233 10.55 -15.85 -0.11
C SER A 233 11.08 -14.78 -1.09
N PRO A 234 12.41 -14.55 -1.16
CA PRO A 234 13.01 -13.67 -2.17
C PRO A 234 12.66 -14.03 -3.62
N SER A 235 12.54 -15.32 -3.92
CA SER A 235 12.16 -15.84 -5.24
C SER A 235 10.74 -15.49 -5.63
N GLU A 236 9.82 -15.56 -4.67
CA GLU A 236 8.41 -15.30 -4.88
C GLU A 236 8.14 -13.82 -5.11
N LEU A 237 8.72 -12.94 -4.29
CA LEU A 237 8.57 -11.48 -4.48
C LEU A 237 9.13 -11.01 -5.84
N ARG A 238 10.19 -11.65 -6.35
CA ARG A 238 10.66 -11.46 -7.74
C ARG A 238 9.65 -11.98 -8.76
N ASN A 239 9.06 -13.16 -8.55
CA ASN A 239 8.05 -13.74 -9.46
C ASN A 239 6.80 -12.86 -9.54
N TRP A 240 6.39 -12.26 -8.42
CA TRP A 240 5.29 -11.29 -8.38
C TRP A 240 5.63 -10.03 -9.19
N ASN A 241 6.80 -9.43 -8.93
CA ASN A 241 7.26 -8.22 -9.61
C ASN A 241 7.46 -8.43 -11.12
N ASP A 242 7.99 -9.57 -11.56
CA ASP A 242 8.10 -9.91 -12.98
C ASP A 242 6.72 -10.12 -13.65
N THR A 243 5.77 -10.72 -12.92
CA THR A 243 4.41 -10.98 -13.43
C THR A 243 3.63 -9.67 -13.63
N ALA A 244 3.66 -8.78 -12.65
CA ALA A 244 2.91 -7.52 -12.68
C ALA A 244 3.67 -6.38 -11.96
N PRO A 245 4.70 -5.78 -12.60
CA PRO A 245 5.57 -4.78 -11.95
C PRO A 245 4.86 -3.48 -11.61
N ASP A 246 3.74 -3.17 -12.28
CA ASP A 246 2.86 -2.05 -11.96
C ASP A 246 1.73 -2.43 -11.00
N VAL A 247 1.69 -3.65 -10.47
CA VAL A 247 0.70 -4.09 -9.47
C VAL A 247 1.41 -4.49 -8.19
N ALA A 248 2.29 -5.49 -8.22
CA ALA A 248 3.15 -5.89 -7.11
C ALA A 248 4.41 -4.99 -7.09
N VAL A 249 4.36 -3.94 -6.27
CA VAL A 249 5.34 -2.83 -6.31
C VAL A 249 6.28 -2.79 -5.12
N GLY A 250 6.05 -3.58 -4.08
CA GLY A 250 6.81 -3.46 -2.84
C GLY A 250 6.33 -4.34 -1.70
N MET A 251 6.85 -4.06 -0.51
CA MET A 251 6.53 -4.71 0.75
C MET A 251 6.48 -3.70 1.91
N GLU A 252 5.80 -4.06 2.99
CA GLU A 252 5.96 -3.37 4.27
C GLU A 252 7.41 -3.52 4.74
N GLY A 253 8.12 -2.39 4.80
CA GLY A 253 9.50 -2.34 5.29
C GLY A 253 9.57 -2.20 6.81
N ALA A 254 8.57 -1.58 7.43
CA ALA A 254 8.32 -1.68 8.86
C ALA A 254 6.87 -2.16 9.07
N PRO A 255 6.66 -3.33 9.71
CA PRO A 255 5.34 -3.88 9.96
C PRO A 255 4.57 -3.04 11.01
N GLY A 256 3.28 -3.28 11.14
CA GLY A 256 2.49 -2.80 12.27
C GLY A 256 2.71 -3.63 13.54
N HIS A 257 1.72 -3.67 14.45
CA HIS A 257 1.84 -4.23 15.81
C HIS A 257 3.05 -3.66 16.62
N GLN A 258 3.46 -2.43 16.34
CA GLN A 258 4.65 -1.81 16.96
C GLN A 258 4.46 -1.50 18.46
N ALA A 259 3.26 -1.67 19.01
CA ALA A 259 2.97 -1.52 20.44
C ALA A 259 2.94 -2.88 21.19
N SER A 260 3.30 -3.99 20.55
CA SER A 260 3.31 -5.34 21.13
C SER A 260 4.25 -5.52 22.34
N SER A 261 5.20 -4.61 22.52
CA SER A 261 6.09 -4.50 23.67
C SER A 261 5.55 -3.61 24.81
N LEU A 262 4.32 -3.11 24.70
CA LEU A 262 3.65 -2.30 25.71
C LEU A 262 2.54 -3.09 26.43
N ASN A 263 2.31 -2.74 27.70
CA ASN A 263 1.11 -3.10 28.46
C ASN A 263 0.04 -1.99 28.26
N PRO A 264 -1.25 -2.24 28.59
CA PRO A 264 -2.31 -1.24 28.41
C PRO A 264 -2.14 0.08 29.16
N ASP A 265 -1.30 0.12 30.20
CA ASP A 265 -0.94 1.33 30.95
C ASP A 265 0.28 2.10 30.36
N GLY A 266 0.86 1.59 29.25
CA GLY A 266 2.05 2.13 28.60
C GLY A 266 3.38 1.67 29.21
N SER A 267 3.37 0.83 30.25
CA SER A 267 4.60 0.22 30.78
C SER A 267 5.14 -0.88 29.84
N LEU A 268 6.44 -1.14 29.89
CA LEU A 268 7.06 -2.15 29.02
C LEU A 268 6.67 -3.57 29.44
N LYS A 269 6.36 -4.40 28.43
CA LYS A 269 6.02 -5.83 28.51
C LYS A 269 7.31 -6.63 28.26
N PRO A 270 8.01 -7.17 29.28
CA PRO A 270 9.40 -7.65 29.15
C PRO A 270 9.63 -8.87 28.24
N LYS A 271 8.55 -9.41 27.65
CA LYS A 271 8.56 -10.53 26.69
C LYS A 271 7.84 -10.18 25.39
N GLY A 272 7.39 -8.94 25.22
CA GLY A 272 6.74 -8.48 24.00
C GLY A 272 7.79 -8.29 22.91
N ASP A 273 7.50 -8.86 21.75
CA ASP A 273 8.30 -8.84 20.53
C ASP A 273 7.77 -7.75 19.60
N ARG A 274 8.49 -6.64 19.48
CA ARG A 274 8.12 -5.47 18.65
C ARG A 274 7.68 -5.93 17.25
N GLY A 275 6.50 -5.50 16.82
CA GLY A 275 5.90 -5.87 15.52
C GLY A 275 5.32 -7.30 15.42
N GLY A 276 5.39 -8.11 16.48
CA GLY A 276 4.99 -9.52 16.51
C GLY A 276 6.06 -10.49 15.95
N TYR A 277 7.32 -10.07 15.94
CA TYR A 277 8.42 -10.73 15.21
C TYR A 277 9.27 -11.71 16.06
N SER A 278 8.62 -12.50 16.93
CA SER A 278 9.22 -13.41 17.92
C SER A 278 10.43 -14.28 17.50
N ARG A 279 10.52 -14.72 16.23
CA ARG A 279 11.59 -15.63 15.75
C ARG A 279 12.72 -14.94 15.01
N ALA A 280 12.45 -13.78 14.42
CA ALA A 280 13.38 -12.99 13.66
C ALA A 280 13.03 -11.53 13.93
N PRO A 281 13.53 -10.94 15.03
CA PRO A 281 13.10 -9.62 15.48
C PRO A 281 13.19 -8.58 14.37
N THR A 282 12.34 -7.57 14.45
CA THR A 282 12.55 -6.31 13.72
C THR A 282 13.91 -5.71 14.09
N MET A 283 14.36 -4.76 13.28
CA MET A 283 15.63 -4.07 13.43
C MET A 283 15.36 -2.57 13.33
N GLY A 284 15.35 -1.88 14.46
CA GLY A 284 14.82 -0.53 14.63
C GLY A 284 13.34 -0.40 14.28
N GLY A 285 12.56 -1.45 14.54
CA GLY A 285 11.17 -1.59 14.11
C GLY A 285 10.98 -1.95 12.62
N PHE A 286 12.05 -2.16 11.85
CA PHE A 286 11.98 -2.54 10.43
C PHE A 286 12.17 -4.05 10.20
N ASP A 287 11.52 -4.60 9.17
CA ASP A 287 11.69 -5.98 8.73
C ASP A 287 13.14 -6.24 8.26
N GLN A 288 13.69 -7.42 8.58
CA GLN A 288 15.04 -7.83 8.15
C GLN A 288 15.25 -7.79 6.61
N MET A 289 14.19 -7.90 5.81
CA MET A 289 14.23 -7.73 4.36
C MET A 289 14.56 -6.29 3.92
N THR A 290 14.32 -5.30 4.79
CA THR A 290 14.57 -3.86 4.57
C THR A 290 15.78 -3.35 5.33
N ALA A 291 15.92 -3.74 6.60
CA ALA A 291 16.87 -3.15 7.53
C ALA A 291 18.34 -3.54 7.26
N ARG A 292 18.58 -4.79 6.83
CA ARG A 292 19.91 -5.32 6.52
C ARG A 292 20.53 -4.57 5.32
N LEU A 293 21.59 -3.79 5.56
CA LEU A 293 22.37 -3.15 4.50
C LEU A 293 22.93 -4.20 3.54
N GLY A 294 22.68 -4.03 2.24
CA GLY A 294 23.05 -4.99 1.21
C GLY A 294 22.21 -6.27 1.24
N GLY A 295 21.10 -6.30 1.99
CA GLY A 295 20.17 -7.42 2.09
C GLY A 295 19.15 -7.49 0.95
N PHE A 296 18.00 -8.14 1.19
CA PHE A 296 17.03 -8.47 0.14
C PHE A 296 16.52 -7.24 -0.64
N TRP A 297 16.16 -6.15 0.05
CA TRP A 297 15.71 -4.94 -0.65
C TRP A 297 16.81 -4.40 -1.58
N ASP A 298 18.06 -4.33 -1.11
CA ASP A 298 19.22 -3.91 -1.91
C ASP A 298 19.54 -4.88 -3.07
N ALA A 299 19.23 -6.17 -2.93
CA ALA A 299 19.28 -7.15 -4.03
C ALA A 299 18.24 -6.80 -5.12
N MET A 300 16.98 -6.54 -4.75
CA MET A 300 15.94 -6.11 -5.69
C MET A 300 16.32 -4.80 -6.40
N LEU A 301 16.89 -3.83 -5.67
CA LEU A 301 17.34 -2.56 -6.24
C LEU A 301 18.58 -2.73 -7.15
N GLY A 302 19.50 -3.63 -6.80
CA GLY A 302 20.66 -4.02 -7.63
C GLY A 302 20.26 -4.73 -8.93
N GLU A 303 19.08 -5.34 -8.98
CA GLU A 303 18.49 -5.85 -10.23
C GLU A 303 17.86 -4.76 -11.10
N GLY A 304 17.80 -3.51 -10.62
CA GLY A 304 17.09 -2.41 -11.25
C GLY A 304 15.57 -2.47 -11.08
N ARG A 305 15.06 -3.31 -10.15
CA ARG A 305 13.63 -3.49 -9.93
C ARG A 305 13.02 -2.28 -9.22
N ARG A 306 11.79 -1.98 -9.61
CA ARG A 306 10.91 -1.05 -8.90
C ARG A 306 10.26 -1.81 -7.75
N TRP A 307 10.99 -1.91 -6.64
CA TRP A 307 10.55 -2.57 -5.41
C TRP A 307 10.70 -1.62 -4.22
N TRP A 308 9.55 -1.25 -3.64
CA TRP A 308 9.40 -0.16 -2.70
C TRP A 308 9.17 -0.66 -1.27
N VAL A 309 9.55 0.17 -0.28
CA VAL A 309 9.19 -0.07 1.12
C VAL A 309 8.11 0.91 1.59
N THR A 310 7.17 0.38 2.38
CA THR A 310 6.13 1.13 3.10
C THR A 310 6.18 0.87 4.60
N SER A 311 5.34 1.53 5.38
CA SER A 311 5.18 1.32 6.82
C SER A 311 3.74 1.61 7.23
N THR A 312 3.20 0.78 8.11
CA THR A 312 1.77 0.71 8.43
C THR A 312 1.54 0.49 9.92
N SER A 313 0.30 0.70 10.37
CA SER A 313 -0.08 0.38 11.75
C SER A 313 -0.47 -1.09 11.96
N ASP A 314 -0.95 -1.79 10.91
CA ASP A 314 -1.58 -3.12 11.04
C ASP A 314 -2.69 -3.08 12.12
N SER A 315 -3.39 -1.94 12.21
CA SER A 315 -4.18 -1.61 13.41
C SER A 315 -5.45 -2.43 13.50
N HIS A 316 -5.51 -3.33 14.47
CA HIS A 316 -6.65 -4.17 14.81
C HIS A 316 -7.33 -3.67 16.10
N ARG A 317 -6.53 -3.45 17.16
CA ARG A 317 -6.97 -3.02 18.50
C ARG A 317 -5.84 -2.28 19.21
N HIS A 318 -6.13 -1.06 19.64
CA HIS A 318 -5.16 -0.23 20.34
C HIS A 318 -4.65 -0.89 21.64
N TYR A 319 -3.37 -0.71 21.97
CA TYR A 319 -2.74 -1.37 23.11
C TYR A 319 -3.41 -1.03 24.45
N THR A 320 -3.93 0.20 24.63
CA THR A 320 -4.70 0.59 25.84
C THR A 320 -6.01 -0.18 26.00
N ASP A 321 -6.54 -0.74 24.91
CA ASP A 321 -7.77 -1.52 24.88
C ASP A 321 -7.49 -3.03 24.94
N GLY A 322 -6.24 -3.42 25.23
CA GLY A 322 -5.79 -4.81 25.33
C GLY A 322 -5.43 -5.47 24.00
N GLY A 323 -5.10 -4.70 22.97
CA GLY A 323 -4.41 -5.20 21.77
C GLY A 323 -2.89 -4.97 21.82
N ASP A 324 -2.26 -4.97 20.64
CA ASP A 324 -0.81 -4.80 20.46
C ASP A 324 -0.47 -3.64 19.48
N ASP A 325 -1.46 -2.79 19.17
CA ASP A 325 -1.35 -1.77 18.10
C ASP A 325 -1.33 -0.32 18.60
N PHE A 326 -0.75 0.55 17.76
CA PHE A 326 -1.06 1.97 17.74
C PHE A 326 -2.25 2.25 16.80
N TRP A 327 -2.86 3.43 16.91
CA TRP A 327 -3.86 3.88 15.94
C TRP A 327 -3.23 4.17 14.57
N PRO A 328 -4.03 4.16 13.47
CA PRO A 328 -3.55 4.51 12.14
C PRO A 328 -2.87 5.89 12.12
N GLY A 329 -1.57 5.91 11.83
CA GLY A 329 -0.75 7.11 11.80
C GLY A 329 -0.28 7.64 13.16
N GLU A 330 -0.58 6.99 14.28
CA GLU A 330 -0.09 7.43 15.59
C GLU A 330 1.42 7.21 15.76
N TYR A 331 1.94 6.15 15.15
CA TYR A 331 3.35 5.76 15.25
C TYR A 331 3.98 5.55 13.87
N SER A 332 3.47 4.61 13.08
CA SER A 332 3.94 4.30 11.72
C SER A 332 3.30 5.20 10.67
N LYS A 333 4.08 5.72 9.71
CA LYS A 333 3.55 6.49 8.57
C LYS A 333 4.27 6.17 7.26
N THR A 334 3.49 5.94 6.21
CA THR A 334 3.94 6.00 4.80
C THR A 334 3.64 7.38 4.23
N TYR A 335 4.67 8.18 3.96
CA TYR A 335 4.54 9.47 3.29
C TYR A 335 4.70 9.33 1.78
N VAL A 336 3.70 9.77 1.01
CA VAL A 336 3.71 9.74 -0.47
C VAL A 336 3.81 11.15 -1.03
N LYS A 337 4.75 11.41 -1.95
CA LYS A 337 4.85 12.72 -2.64
C LYS A 337 3.82 12.81 -3.76
N ALA A 338 2.69 13.45 -3.47
CA ALA A 338 1.54 13.54 -4.36
C ALA A 338 0.72 14.82 -4.14
N ALA A 339 -0.07 15.20 -5.14
CA ALA A 339 -1.22 16.06 -4.92
C ALA A 339 -2.29 15.29 -4.14
N HIS A 340 -3.10 15.99 -3.33
CA HIS A 340 -4.10 15.37 -2.44
C HIS A 340 -5.32 14.86 -3.22
N THR A 341 -5.11 13.79 -3.99
CA THR A 341 -6.09 13.11 -4.85
C THR A 341 -5.83 11.60 -4.84
N TYR A 342 -6.90 10.80 -4.97
CA TYR A 342 -6.78 9.34 -5.04
C TYR A 342 -5.84 8.87 -6.15
N ASP A 343 -5.91 9.51 -7.33
CA ASP A 343 -5.13 9.10 -8.50
C ASP A 343 -3.62 9.35 -8.31
N ASP A 344 -3.22 10.50 -7.77
CA ASP A 344 -1.80 10.86 -7.65
C ASP A 344 -1.11 10.23 -6.42
N VAL A 345 -1.87 9.90 -5.37
CA VAL A 345 -1.39 9.06 -4.25
C VAL A 345 -1.12 7.64 -4.73
N LEU A 346 -2.06 7.03 -5.49
CA LEU A 346 -1.86 5.69 -6.03
C LEU A 346 -0.71 5.63 -7.06
N ASP A 347 -0.57 6.66 -7.89
CA ASP A 347 0.59 6.82 -8.78
C ASP A 347 1.90 7.00 -7.99
N GLY A 348 1.86 7.67 -6.83
CA GLY A 348 3.00 7.86 -5.94
C GLY A 348 3.45 6.56 -5.28
N LEU A 349 2.51 5.73 -4.81
CA LEU A 349 2.78 4.37 -4.33
C LEU A 349 3.39 3.51 -5.44
N ARG A 350 2.77 3.49 -6.62
CA ARG A 350 3.23 2.71 -7.79
C ARG A 350 4.64 3.10 -8.26
N ASN A 351 5.00 4.38 -8.21
CA ASN A 351 6.31 4.88 -8.62
C ASN A 351 7.28 5.11 -7.45
N GLY A 352 6.98 4.61 -6.25
CA GLY A 352 7.93 4.62 -5.13
C GLY A 352 8.31 6.02 -4.63
N ARG A 353 7.47 7.05 -4.85
CA ARG A 353 7.66 8.41 -4.33
C ARG A 353 7.37 8.47 -2.83
N ILE A 354 8.11 7.68 -2.05
CA ILE A 354 7.77 7.31 -0.67
C ILE A 354 8.99 7.53 0.24
N PHE A 355 8.73 8.09 1.42
CA PHE A 355 9.54 7.78 2.60
C PHE A 355 8.63 7.25 3.70
N VAL A 356 9.20 6.53 4.65
CA VAL A 356 8.54 5.94 5.80
C VAL A 356 9.24 6.38 7.07
N THR A 357 8.48 6.58 8.14
CA THR A 357 9.02 7.01 9.44
C THR A 357 8.24 6.36 10.57
N LEU A 358 8.95 6.04 11.64
CA LEU A 358 8.38 5.63 12.92
C LEU A 358 8.41 6.79 13.92
N GLY A 359 7.41 6.87 14.79
CA GLY A 359 7.33 7.80 15.92
C GLY A 359 7.38 9.29 15.57
N ASP A 360 6.98 9.67 14.36
CA ASP A 360 7.09 11.05 13.81
C ASP A 360 8.50 11.67 13.87
N LEU A 361 9.56 10.84 13.78
CA LEU A 361 10.95 11.31 13.77
C LEU A 361 11.23 12.34 12.67
N VAL A 362 10.65 12.16 11.47
CA VAL A 362 10.75 13.12 10.37
C VAL A 362 9.39 13.35 9.73
N SER A 363 9.15 14.56 9.23
CA SER A 363 7.87 14.92 8.59
C SER A 363 7.99 15.19 7.09
N GLU A 364 9.20 15.40 6.58
CA GLU A 364 9.53 15.57 5.17
C GLU A 364 10.93 15.01 4.91
N VAL A 365 11.13 14.28 3.80
CA VAL A 365 12.44 13.78 3.35
C VAL A 365 12.55 13.97 1.84
N ASP A 366 13.33 14.96 1.42
CA ASP A 366 13.59 15.26 0.02
C ASP A 366 15.03 14.89 -0.35
N VAL A 367 15.18 13.87 -1.20
CA VAL A 367 16.45 13.51 -1.84
C VAL A 367 16.38 13.92 -3.31
N THR A 368 17.38 14.65 -3.80
CA THR A 368 17.52 15.01 -5.22
C THR A 368 18.90 14.64 -5.72
N ALA A 369 18.98 13.89 -6.82
CA ALA A 369 20.22 13.67 -7.58
C ALA A 369 20.23 14.58 -8.81
N THR A 370 21.35 15.25 -9.09
CA THR A 370 21.45 16.29 -10.12
C THR A 370 22.74 16.25 -10.92
N ILE A 371 22.63 16.59 -12.20
CA ILE A 371 23.73 17.02 -13.08
C ILE A 371 23.34 18.32 -13.78
N ALA A 372 24.24 18.90 -14.58
CA ALA A 372 23.92 20.04 -15.43
C ALA A 372 22.71 19.73 -16.35
N GLY A 373 21.59 20.42 -16.12
CA GLY A 373 20.37 20.32 -16.94
C GLY A 373 19.42 19.14 -16.63
N ALA A 374 19.73 18.25 -15.67
CA ALA A 374 18.85 17.13 -15.32
C ALA A 374 18.80 16.86 -13.81
N LYS A 375 17.63 16.43 -13.32
CA LYS A 375 17.41 16.02 -11.93
C LYS A 375 16.50 14.80 -11.82
N ALA A 376 16.67 14.04 -10.74
CA ALA A 376 15.72 13.04 -10.27
C ALA A 376 15.49 13.19 -8.76
N GLU A 377 14.31 12.76 -8.30
CA GLU A 377 13.89 12.73 -6.89
C GLU A 377 13.53 11.28 -6.52
N ILE A 378 13.20 11.01 -5.25
CA ILE A 378 12.79 9.71 -4.71
C ILE A 378 11.80 8.97 -5.65
N GLY A 379 12.10 7.71 -5.97
CA GLY A 379 11.36 6.86 -6.94
C GLY A 379 11.71 7.13 -8.41
N GLY A 380 12.50 8.16 -8.70
CA GLY A 380 12.89 8.58 -10.04
C GLY A 380 14.16 7.93 -10.57
N ARG A 381 14.47 8.24 -11.84
CA ARG A 381 15.71 7.84 -12.53
C ARG A 381 16.41 9.06 -13.12
N LEU A 382 17.70 9.19 -12.86
CA LEU A 382 18.61 10.15 -13.49
C LEU A 382 19.47 9.43 -14.53
N GLU A 383 19.64 10.02 -15.71
CA GLU A 383 20.52 9.49 -16.75
C GLU A 383 21.69 10.44 -17.00
N VAL A 384 22.92 9.92 -16.94
CA VAL A 384 24.17 10.72 -16.94
C VAL A 384 25.18 10.21 -17.98
N PRO A 385 26.02 11.07 -18.58
CA PRO A 385 27.20 10.63 -19.32
C PRO A 385 28.18 9.85 -18.43
N ALA A 386 28.92 8.90 -19.01
CA ALA A 386 29.95 8.15 -18.28
C ALA A 386 31.04 9.08 -17.73
N GLY A 387 31.41 8.89 -16.47
CA GLY A 387 32.39 9.72 -15.76
C GLY A 387 31.83 11.06 -15.25
N SER A 388 30.51 11.23 -15.21
CA SER A 388 29.89 12.43 -14.62
C SER A 388 29.96 12.42 -13.09
N ASP A 389 30.19 13.59 -12.50
CA ASP A 389 29.95 13.83 -11.08
C ASP A 389 28.46 14.14 -10.86
N VAL A 390 27.82 13.45 -9.91
CA VAL A 390 26.41 13.64 -9.55
C VAL A 390 26.31 14.28 -8.18
N THR A 391 25.66 15.44 -8.11
CA THR A 391 25.39 16.13 -6.84
C THR A 391 24.09 15.61 -6.24
N VAL A 392 24.18 15.03 -5.04
CA VAL A 392 23.08 14.57 -4.21
C VAL A 392 22.83 15.62 -3.12
N VAL A 393 21.60 16.13 -3.05
CA VAL A 393 21.13 17.00 -1.97
C VAL A 393 20.08 16.24 -1.18
N ILE A 394 20.23 16.20 0.14
CA ILE A 394 19.24 15.63 1.06
C ILE A 394 18.74 16.77 1.95
N ARG A 395 17.42 16.88 2.09
CA ARG A 395 16.73 17.74 3.04
C ARG A 395 15.77 16.92 3.88
N VAL A 396 15.78 17.13 5.19
CA VAL A 396 14.93 16.41 6.15
C VAL A 396 14.33 17.42 7.11
N ARG A 397 13.02 17.31 7.40
CA ARG A 397 12.35 18.10 8.44
C ARG A 397 12.24 17.32 9.74
N ASP A 398 13.10 17.66 10.69
CA ASP A 398 13.23 17.18 12.07
C ASP A 398 12.34 18.05 12.99
N PRO A 399 11.12 17.60 13.36
CA PRO A 399 10.13 18.45 14.01
C PRO A 399 10.52 18.80 15.46
N ALA A 400 10.35 20.06 15.86
CA ALA A 400 10.67 20.50 17.23
C ALA A 400 9.57 20.17 18.27
N GLY A 401 8.48 19.52 17.84
CA GLY A 401 7.30 19.24 18.65
C GLY A 401 7.40 17.99 19.51
N LYS A 402 6.27 17.60 20.10
CA LYS A 402 6.08 16.25 20.64
C LYS A 402 5.43 15.36 19.58
N ASN A 403 5.88 14.12 19.46
CA ASN A 403 5.15 13.06 18.77
C ASN A 403 3.94 12.59 19.60
N PHE A 404 3.16 11.65 19.07
CA PHE A 404 1.96 11.16 19.76
C PHE A 404 2.23 10.36 21.04
N GLY A 405 3.42 9.77 21.19
CA GLY A 405 3.91 9.21 22.46
C GLY A 405 4.26 10.27 23.51
N GLY A 406 4.26 11.56 23.15
CA GLY A 406 4.57 12.68 24.05
C GLY A 406 6.07 12.98 24.20
N PHE A 407 6.91 12.34 23.39
CA PHE A 407 8.36 12.53 23.33
C PHE A 407 8.75 13.54 22.25
N SER A 408 9.92 14.15 22.38
CA SER A 408 10.52 15.02 21.36
C SER A 408 11.82 14.39 20.86
N PRO A 409 11.74 13.36 19.99
CA PRO A 409 12.93 12.78 19.36
C PRO A 409 13.58 13.82 18.42
N SER A 410 14.86 13.62 18.09
CA SER A 410 15.55 14.40 17.08
C SER A 410 16.51 13.52 16.30
N VAL A 411 16.65 13.76 15.00
CA VAL A 411 17.53 12.99 14.11
C VAL A 411 19.00 13.14 14.54
N ALA A 412 19.61 12.02 14.95
CA ALA A 412 21.00 11.94 15.36
C ALA A 412 21.93 11.54 14.20
N ARG A 413 21.41 10.78 13.23
CA ARG A 413 22.17 10.31 12.07
C ARG A 413 21.32 10.15 10.81
N ILE A 414 21.92 10.45 9.65
CA ILE A 414 21.35 10.20 8.31
C ILE A 414 22.44 9.54 7.45
N ASP A 415 22.15 8.37 6.89
CA ASP A 415 23.04 7.65 5.97
C ASP A 415 22.59 7.83 4.52
N LEU A 416 23.52 8.25 3.65
CA LEU A 416 23.44 8.05 2.21
C LEU A 416 24.05 6.70 1.86
N ILE A 417 23.23 5.80 1.33
CA ILE A 417 23.59 4.44 0.92
C ILE A 417 23.63 4.39 -0.61
N GLN A 418 24.63 3.72 -1.16
CA GLN A 418 24.79 3.47 -2.60
C GLN A 418 25.03 1.99 -2.85
N GLY A 419 24.39 1.44 -3.89
CA GLY A 419 24.68 0.10 -4.44
C GLY A 419 24.74 0.13 -5.97
N ASP A 420 25.47 -0.79 -6.56
CA ASP A 420 25.59 -0.96 -8.01
C ASP A 420 24.38 -1.74 -8.56
N ILE A 421 24.04 -1.48 -9.82
CA ILE A 421 22.96 -2.18 -10.54
C ILE A 421 23.58 -3.18 -11.52
N ALA A 422 23.56 -4.47 -11.17
CA ALA A 422 24.04 -5.55 -12.02
C ALA A 422 22.99 -6.03 -13.05
N GLY A 423 21.71 -5.71 -12.83
CA GLY A 423 20.59 -6.27 -13.58
C GLY A 423 20.07 -7.59 -12.98
N PRO A 424 19.03 -8.20 -13.58
CA PRO A 424 18.29 -9.33 -12.98
C PRO A 424 19.19 -10.49 -12.56
N ALA A 425 18.98 -10.98 -11.33
CA ALA A 425 19.76 -12.07 -10.76
C ALA A 425 19.36 -13.42 -11.38
N ALA A 426 20.37 -14.24 -11.70
CA ALA A 426 20.16 -15.62 -12.17
C ALA A 426 19.62 -16.52 -11.04
N ASP A 427 20.12 -16.33 -9.81
CA ASP A 427 19.55 -16.96 -8.62
C ASP A 427 18.35 -16.14 -8.12
N ARG A 428 17.18 -16.76 -8.16
CA ARG A 428 15.92 -16.17 -7.67
C ARG A 428 15.89 -16.05 -6.15
N ALA A 429 16.64 -16.87 -5.42
CA ALA A 429 16.68 -16.86 -3.96
C ALA A 429 17.62 -15.78 -3.38
N LEU A 430 18.42 -15.10 -4.21
CA LEU A 430 19.43 -14.13 -3.80
C LEU A 430 18.88 -13.07 -2.82
N ASP A 431 19.44 -12.98 -1.62
CA ASP A 431 19.09 -11.98 -0.61
C ASP A 431 20.15 -10.90 -0.42
N ALA A 432 21.13 -10.79 -1.34
CA ALA A 432 22.28 -9.91 -1.16
C ALA A 432 22.64 -9.07 -2.40
N ASN A 433 23.03 -7.81 -2.17
CA ASN A 433 23.81 -7.00 -3.10
C ASN A 433 25.12 -6.54 -2.42
N PRO A 434 26.25 -7.21 -2.67
CA PRO A 434 27.51 -6.96 -1.96
C PRO A 434 28.20 -5.64 -2.32
N SER A 435 27.74 -4.91 -3.35
CA SER A 435 28.25 -3.58 -3.68
C SER A 435 27.72 -2.49 -2.73
N THR A 436 26.64 -2.79 -1.99
CA THR A 436 25.90 -1.83 -1.18
C THR A 436 26.69 -1.39 0.03
N ARG A 437 26.79 -0.07 0.23
CA ARG A 437 27.51 0.53 1.36
C ARG A 437 26.95 1.90 1.73
N VAL A 438 27.10 2.29 3.00
CA VAL A 438 26.99 3.69 3.41
C VAL A 438 28.16 4.46 2.80
N VAL A 439 27.90 5.33 1.82
CA VAL A 439 28.94 6.18 1.19
C VAL A 439 29.15 7.48 1.96
N ARG A 440 28.15 7.92 2.72
CA ARG A 440 28.30 9.02 3.67
C ARG A 440 27.30 8.90 4.81
N ALA A 441 27.82 8.78 6.03
CA ALA A 441 27.06 9.09 7.24
C ALA A 441 27.13 10.61 7.50
N PHE A 442 25.98 11.20 7.82
CA PHE A 442 25.84 12.56 8.31
C PHE A 442 25.34 12.54 9.76
N THR A 443 25.87 13.46 10.54
CA THR A 443 25.59 13.71 11.96
C THR A 443 25.52 15.24 12.19
N PRO A 444 25.16 15.73 13.39
CA PRO A 444 25.05 17.17 13.70
C PRO A 444 26.26 18.05 13.35
N THR A 445 27.46 17.48 13.17
CA THR A 445 28.67 18.21 12.78
C THR A 445 28.87 18.33 11.26
N SER A 446 27.93 17.82 10.46
CA SER A 446 28.11 17.63 9.00
C SER A 446 26.90 17.96 8.12
N TRP A 447 25.79 18.40 8.72
CA TRP A 447 24.66 19.03 8.04
C TRP A 447 24.49 20.48 8.49
N ALA A 448 23.89 21.33 7.66
CA ALA A 448 23.37 22.61 8.09
C ALA A 448 21.98 22.42 8.72
N ARG A 449 21.67 23.17 9.79
CA ARG A 449 20.35 23.20 10.43
C ARG A 449 19.76 24.59 10.37
N GLU A 450 18.59 24.72 9.74
CA GLU A 450 17.81 25.95 9.62
C GLU A 450 16.43 25.69 10.24
N GLY A 451 16.30 25.98 11.54
CA GLY A 451 15.11 25.62 12.33
C GLY A 451 14.93 24.10 12.42
N GLU A 452 13.85 23.60 11.83
CA GLU A 452 13.52 22.17 11.71
C GLU A 452 14.16 21.50 10.48
N VAL A 453 14.73 22.27 9.54
CA VAL A 453 15.28 21.72 8.29
C VAL A 453 16.76 21.38 8.45
N LEU A 454 17.08 20.10 8.25
CA LEU A 454 18.44 19.60 8.09
C LEU A 454 18.77 19.55 6.59
N SER A 455 19.87 20.17 6.17
CA SER A 455 20.33 20.18 4.77
C SER A 455 21.77 19.68 4.65
N MET A 456 22.01 18.74 3.73
CA MET A 456 23.34 18.16 3.49
C MET A 456 23.54 17.81 2.00
N VAL A 457 24.81 17.79 1.59
CA VAL A 457 25.20 17.60 0.19
C VAL A 457 26.32 16.56 0.09
N HIS A 458 26.26 15.71 -0.93
CA HIS A 458 27.30 14.78 -1.31
C HIS A 458 27.51 14.82 -2.83
N VAL A 459 28.74 14.56 -3.29
CA VAL A 459 29.04 14.43 -4.73
C VAL A 459 29.56 13.02 -4.98
N ILE A 460 28.78 12.23 -5.72
CA ILE A 460 29.20 10.93 -6.22
C ILE A 460 30.05 11.20 -7.44
N LYS A 461 31.35 10.92 -7.37
CA LYS A 461 32.30 11.25 -8.42
C LYS A 461 32.41 10.15 -9.46
N ASP A 462 32.75 10.55 -10.69
CA ASP A 462 33.16 9.64 -11.78
C ASP A 462 32.19 8.46 -11.98
N VAL A 463 30.88 8.75 -12.14
CA VAL A 463 29.84 7.72 -12.30
C VAL A 463 30.00 7.03 -13.66
N ARG A 464 30.57 5.82 -13.65
CA ARG A 464 30.83 5.00 -14.85
C ARG A 464 29.88 3.82 -15.05
N GLY A 465 29.14 3.42 -14.02
CA GLY A 465 28.17 2.32 -14.06
C GLY A 465 26.81 2.73 -13.51
N PRO A 466 25.75 1.96 -13.81
CA PRO A 466 24.44 2.18 -13.22
C PRO A 466 24.46 1.81 -11.72
N THR A 467 23.83 2.65 -10.91
CA THR A 467 23.84 2.58 -9.45
C THR A 467 22.52 3.12 -8.90
N TYR A 468 22.13 2.73 -7.70
CA TYR A 468 21.03 3.39 -6.98
C TYR A 468 21.56 4.01 -5.69
N ILE A 469 20.86 5.06 -5.25
CA ILE A 469 21.07 5.65 -3.93
C ILE A 469 19.79 5.63 -3.13
N ARG A 470 19.88 5.39 -1.82
CA ARG A 470 18.77 5.48 -0.86
C ARG A 470 19.23 6.16 0.43
N VAL A 471 18.29 6.61 1.24
CA VAL A 471 18.57 7.28 2.52
C VAL A 471 17.86 6.55 3.64
N ARG A 472 18.52 6.44 4.79
CA ARG A 472 17.89 6.11 6.08
C ARG A 472 18.38 7.08 7.15
N GLY A 473 17.70 7.16 8.28
CA GLY A 473 18.22 7.85 9.47
C GLY A 473 17.55 7.39 10.75
N THR A 474 18.12 7.81 11.87
CA THR A 474 17.74 7.39 13.22
C THR A 474 17.92 8.52 14.24
N ASN A 475 17.20 8.46 15.36
CA ASN A 475 17.48 9.25 16.57
C ASN A 475 18.55 8.61 17.48
N GLY A 476 18.90 7.34 17.23
CA GLY A 476 19.86 6.56 18.00
C GLY A 476 21.33 6.75 17.58
N ALA A 477 22.20 6.00 18.26
CA ALA A 477 23.64 5.98 18.00
C ALA A 477 24.10 4.82 17.09
N GLU A 478 23.18 3.94 16.69
CA GLU A 478 23.51 2.74 15.93
C GLU A 478 24.02 3.06 14.52
N GLY A 479 24.97 2.25 14.04
CA GLY A 479 25.53 2.41 12.70
C GLY A 479 24.82 1.62 11.61
N GLU A 480 24.25 0.50 12.02
CA GLU A 480 23.34 -0.39 11.30
C GLU A 480 22.28 -0.78 12.33
N PRO A 481 20.99 -0.88 11.96
CA PRO A 481 19.95 -1.25 12.93
C PRO A 481 20.19 -2.68 13.43
N LEU A 482 20.26 -2.85 14.74
CA LEU A 482 20.43 -4.15 15.40
C LEU A 482 19.07 -4.84 15.62
N PRO A 483 19.02 -6.17 15.86
CA PRO A 483 17.78 -6.85 16.20
C PRO A 483 17.19 -6.35 17.52
N ASP A 484 15.92 -5.93 17.48
CA ASP A 484 15.19 -5.34 18.59
C ASP A 484 15.09 -6.32 19.78
N PRO A 485 15.48 -5.92 21.01
CA PRO A 485 15.35 -6.77 22.18
C PRO A 485 13.89 -6.92 22.62
N LEU A 486 13.57 -8.04 23.27
CA LEU A 486 12.25 -8.23 23.87
C LEU A 486 11.97 -7.16 24.95
N GLY A 487 10.77 -6.57 24.89
CA GLY A 487 10.35 -5.50 25.80
C GLY A 487 10.98 -4.13 25.52
N GLU A 488 11.50 -3.90 24.31
CA GLU A 488 11.97 -2.59 23.88
C GLU A 488 10.87 -1.51 23.91
N ASP A 489 11.24 -0.28 24.25
CA ASP A 489 10.38 0.90 24.10
C ASP A 489 10.37 1.36 22.62
N PRO A 490 9.26 1.19 21.88
CA PRO A 490 9.19 1.56 20.47
C PRO A 490 9.34 3.07 20.25
N TRP A 491 9.13 3.92 21.26
CA TRP A 491 9.32 5.37 21.13
C TRP A 491 10.78 5.81 21.30
N SER A 492 11.65 4.91 21.78
CA SER A 492 13.05 5.21 22.07
C SER A 492 13.98 5.02 20.87
N ASP A 493 13.78 3.98 20.06
CA ASP A 493 14.55 3.72 18.85
C ASP A 493 13.68 3.89 17.59
N LEU A 494 13.88 5.03 16.92
CA LEU A 494 13.08 5.49 15.81
C LEU A 494 13.93 5.60 14.55
N TRP A 495 13.40 5.05 13.46
CA TRP A 495 14.06 5.08 12.16
C TRP A 495 13.14 5.65 11.08
N PHE A 496 13.76 6.17 10.03
CA PHE A 496 13.09 6.53 8.78
C PHE A 496 13.90 6.02 7.58
N TYR A 497 13.20 5.67 6.51
CA TYR A 497 13.78 5.17 5.25
C TYR A 497 13.12 5.85 4.06
N ALA A 498 13.92 6.25 3.07
CA ALA A 498 13.44 6.80 1.80
C ALA A 498 13.72 5.82 0.65
N ASN A 499 12.76 5.66 -0.24
CA ASN A 499 12.92 4.89 -1.47
C ASN A 499 14.04 5.46 -2.36
N PRO A 500 14.60 4.65 -3.27
CA PRO A 500 15.81 5.00 -3.97
C PRO A 500 15.60 6.02 -5.10
N ILE A 501 16.71 6.59 -5.54
CA ILE A 501 16.87 7.21 -6.87
C ILE A 501 17.80 6.30 -7.67
N PHE A 502 17.40 5.94 -8.89
CA PHE A 502 18.24 5.20 -9.82
C PHE A 502 19.09 6.16 -10.65
N ILE A 503 20.38 5.90 -10.80
CA ILE A 503 21.30 6.67 -11.63
C ILE A 503 21.85 5.71 -12.69
N THR A 504 21.63 6.02 -13.96
CA THR A 504 22.08 5.16 -15.07
C THR A 504 22.98 5.92 -16.02
N VAL A 505 23.98 5.24 -16.56
CA VAL A 505 24.92 5.81 -17.53
C VAL A 505 24.36 5.66 -18.95
N LYS A 506 24.50 6.72 -19.76
CA LYS A 506 24.16 6.70 -21.19
C LYS A 506 25.04 5.69 -21.93
N SER A 507 24.39 4.85 -22.74
CA SER A 507 25.03 3.89 -23.65
C SER A 507 25.79 4.59 -24.78
#